data_AF-A0A820TEA6-F1
#
_entry.id   AF-A0A820TEA6-F1
#
_cell.length_a   1.000
_cell.length_b   1.000
_cell.length_c   1.000
_cell.angle_alpha   90.00
_cell.angle_beta   90.00
_cell.angle_gamma   90.00
#
_symmetry.space_group_name_H-M   'P 1'
#
loop_
_entity.id
_entity.type
_entity.pdbx_description
1 polymer ?
#
loop_
_entity_poly.entity_id
_entity_poly.type
_entity_poly.pdbx_seq_one_letter_code
_entity_poly.pdbx_strand_id
1 'polypeptide(L)' 'MIIHNHVYDVTKFSEEHPGGEEVLKEQHGKDASDAFEDVGHSFDAREQMKAFEIAELHPDDHKKNAR' A
#
# COMPACT_ATOMS: atom_id res chain seq x y z
N MET A 1 2.73 3.85 3.45
CA MET A 1 3.01 2.77 2.47
C MET A 1 2.56 3.25 1.10
N ILE A 2 3.25 2.88 0.02
CA ILE A 2 2.90 3.32 -1.33
C ILE A 2 2.32 2.15 -2.10
N ILE A 3 1.14 2.31 -2.70
CA ILE A 3 0.50 1.30 -3.56
C ILE A 3 -0.08 2.02 -4.78
N HIS A 4 0.28 1.59 -5.98
CA HIS A 4 -0.14 2.21 -7.25
C HIS A 4 0.07 3.74 -7.27
N ASN A 5 1.19 4.23 -6.72
CA ASN A 5 1.51 5.66 -6.57
C ASN A 5 0.61 6.45 -5.61
N HIS A 6 -0.23 5.78 -4.82
CA HIS A 6 -1.01 6.39 -3.74
C HIS A 6 -0.39 6.06 -2.39
N VAL A 7 -0.44 7.02 -1.46
CA VAL A 7 0.10 6.91 -0.10
C VAL A 7 -1.02 6.57 0.86
N TYR A 8 -0.87 5.43 1.52
CA TYR A 8 -1.82 4.90 2.50
C TYR A 8 -1.25 4.92 3.91
N ASP A 9 -2.06 5.38 4.86
CA ASP A 9 -1.80 5.25 6.31
C ASP A 9 -2.58 4.06 6.86
N VAL A 10 -1.88 2.94 7.01
CA VAL A 10 -2.44 1.70 7.60
C VAL A 10 -2.04 1.55 9.06
N THR A 11 -1.53 2.61 9.71
CA THR A 11 -1.01 2.54 11.08
C THR A 11 -2.07 2.06 12.08
N LYS A 12 -3.34 2.44 11.86
CA LYS A 12 -4.48 1.96 12.65
C LYS A 12 -4.97 0.57 12.24
N PHE A 13 -4.75 0.20 10.98
CA PHE A 13 -5.21 -1.06 10.41
C PHE A 13 -4.19 -2.19 10.61
N SER A 14 -2.96 -1.89 11.04
CA SER A 14 -1.88 -2.89 11.10
C SER A 14 -2.23 -4.09 11.97
N GLU A 15 -2.91 -3.87 13.09
CA GLU A 15 -3.35 -4.92 14.01
C GLU A 15 -4.59 -5.70 13.51
N GLU A 16 -5.38 -5.08 12.62
CA GLU A 16 -6.58 -5.68 12.03
C GLU A 16 -6.30 -6.38 10.70
N HIS A 17 -5.07 -6.25 10.16
CA HIS A 17 -4.70 -6.82 8.88
C HIS A 17 -4.67 -8.36 8.93
N PRO A 18 -5.49 -9.06 8.12
CA PRO A 18 -5.55 -10.53 8.14
C PRO A 18 -4.22 -11.22 7.76
N GLY A 19 -3.35 -10.53 7.01
CA GLY A 19 -2.00 -11.00 6.67
C GLY A 19 -0.95 -10.76 7.76
N GLY A 20 -1.34 -10.18 8.90
CA GLY A 20 -0.47 -9.81 10.01
C GLY A 20 0.13 -8.41 9.89
N GLU A 21 0.56 -7.84 11.03
CA GLU A 21 1.20 -6.52 11.06
C GLU A 21 2.64 -6.53 10.53
N GLU A 22 3.33 -7.67 10.62
CA GLU A 22 4.75 -7.79 10.25
C GLU A 22 4.97 -7.47 8.78
N VAL A 23 4.12 -8.01 7.89
CA VAL A 23 4.21 -7.77 6.45
C VAL A 23 4.00 -6.29 6.10
N LEU A 24 3.16 -5.58 6.86
CA LEU A 24 2.95 -4.14 6.67
C LEU A 24 4.16 -3.34 7.16
N LYS A 25 4.75 -3.73 8.29
CA LYS A 25 5.97 -3.12 8.84
C LYS A 25 7.18 -3.31 7.91
N GLU A 26 7.32 -4.45 7.25
CA GLU A 26 8.41 -4.69 6.29
C GLU A 26 8.33 -3.78 5.06
N GLN A 27 7.10 -3.42 4.68
CA GLN A 27 6.79 -2.54 3.54
C GLN A 27 6.56 -1.08 3.96
N HIS A 28 6.72 -0.73 5.23
CA HIS A 28 6.61 0.65 5.70
C HIS A 28 7.65 1.53 5.01
N GLY A 29 7.18 2.67 4.48
CA GLY A 29 8.01 3.61 3.72
C GLY A 29 8.47 3.12 2.34
N LYS A 30 8.01 1.95 1.89
CA LYS A 30 8.32 1.39 0.56
C LYS A 30 7.07 1.33 -0.31
N ASP A 31 7.32 1.03 -1.58
CA ASP A 31 6.32 0.66 -2.57
C ASP A 31 5.94 -0.81 -2.39
N ALA A 32 4.72 -1.03 -1.92
CA ALA A 32 4.13 -2.33 -1.64
C ALA A 32 3.18 -2.79 -2.77
N SER A 33 3.17 -2.09 -3.91
CA SER A 33 2.31 -2.39 -5.06
C SER A 33 2.43 -3.85 -5.50
N ASP A 34 3.66 -4.33 -5.71
CA ASP A 34 3.92 -5.72 -6.10
C ASP A 34 3.45 -6.71 -5.03
N ALA A 35 3.77 -6.46 -3.75
CA ALA A 35 3.37 -7.33 -2.65
C ALA A 35 1.83 -7.40 -2.49
N PHE A 36 1.15 -6.27 -2.70
CA PHE A 36 -0.30 -6.20 -2.62
C PHE A 36 -1.00 -6.98 -3.73
N GLU A 37 -0.48 -6.91 -4.96
CA GLU A 37 -1.00 -7.65 -6.12
C GLU A 37 -0.63 -9.14 -6.07
N ASP A 38 0.57 -9.50 -5.59
CA ASP A 38 1.04 -10.90 -5.47
C ASP A 38 0.17 -11.72 -4.50
N VAL A 39 -0.26 -11.10 -3.39
CA VAL A 39 -1.20 -11.71 -2.44
C VAL A 39 -2.59 -11.91 -3.07
N GLY A 40 -2.97 -11.10 -4.05
CA GLY A 40 -4.27 -11.20 -4.72
C GLY A 40 -5.44 -10.74 -3.84
N HIS A 41 -5.31 -9.59 -3.16
CA HIS A 41 -6.36 -9.03 -2.31
C HIS A 41 -7.70 -8.89 -3.05
N SER A 42 -8.79 -9.27 -2.35
CA SER A 42 -10.16 -9.22 -2.88
C SER A 42 -10.61 -7.79 -3.19
N PHE A 43 -11.67 -7.67 -4.00
CA PHE A 43 -12.25 -6.36 -4.33
C PHE A 43 -12.66 -5.58 -3.08
N ASP A 44 -13.22 -6.24 -2.08
CA ASP A 44 -13.62 -5.61 -0.82
C ASP A 44 -12.41 -5.05 -0.06
N ALA A 45 -11.30 -5.79 0.01
CA ALA A 45 -10.06 -5.30 0.61
C ALA A 45 -9.49 -4.07 -0.13
N ARG A 46 -9.59 -4.06 -1.47
CA ARG A 46 -9.20 -2.90 -2.30
C ARG A 46 -10.09 -1.69 -2.05
N GLU A 47 -11.38 -1.88 -1.84
CA GLU A 47 -12.31 -0.79 -1.48
C GLU A 47 -12.01 -0.25 -0.07
N GLN A 48 -11.78 -1.14 0.91
CA GLN A 48 -11.40 -0.72 2.26
C GLN A 48 -10.07 0.04 2.27
N MET A 49 -9.09 -0.39 1.47
CA MET A 49 -7.80 0.30 1.32
C MET A 49 -7.96 1.77 0.93
N LYS A 50 -8.92 2.10 0.05
CA LYS A 50 -9.17 3.50 -0.36
C LYS A 50 -9.56 4.40 0.81
N ALA A 51 -10.18 3.87 1.86
CA ALA A 51 -10.52 4.64 3.06
C ALA A 51 -9.28 5.08 3.86
N PHE A 52 -8.15 4.40 3.65
CA PHE A 52 -6.87 4.71 4.30
C PHE A 52 -5.94 5.55 3.41
N GLU A 53 -6.39 5.97 2.23
CA GLU A 53 -5.64 6.86 1.36
C GLU A 53 -5.51 8.23 2.00
N ILE A 54 -4.28 8.73 2.14
CA ILE A 54 -4.01 10.03 2.74
C ILE A 54 -3.44 11.04 1.75
N ALA A 55 -2.78 10.57 0.70
CA ALA A 55 -2.17 11.42 -0.32
C ALA A 55 -1.85 10.64 -1.59
N GLU A 56 -1.53 11.36 -2.66
CA GLU A 56 -0.89 10.81 -3.85
C GLU A 56 0.62 11.04 -3.78
N LEU A 57 1.41 10.08 -4.28
CA LEU A 57 2.85 10.23 -4.39
C LEU A 57 3.19 11.35 -5.38
N HIS A 58 4.22 12.14 -5.07
CA HIS A 58 4.64 13.23 -5.94
C HIS A 58 5.09 12.69 -7.32
N PRO A 59 4.72 13.34 -8.45
CA PRO A 59 5.02 12.85 -9.80
C PRO A 59 6.51 12.69 -10.11
N ASP A 60 7.39 13.43 -9.43
CA ASP A 60 8.84 13.22 -9.57
C ASP A 60 9.36 11.93 -8.92
N ASP A 61 8.64 11.45 -7.90
CA ASP A 61 8.93 10.23 -7.14
C ASP A 61 8.16 9.02 -7.66
N HIS A 62 7.23 9.23 -8.60
CA HIS A 62 6.69 8.12 -9.38
C HIS A 62 7.89 7.42 -9.99
N LYS A 63 8.07 6.12 -9.70
CA LYS A 63 9.14 5.30 -10.28
C LYS A 63 9.14 5.56 -11.78
N LYS A 64 10.03 6.45 -12.23
CA LYS A 64 10.30 6.68 -13.64
C LYS A 64 10.89 5.35 -14.06
N ASN A 65 10.11 4.54 -14.76
CA ASN A 65 10.63 3.37 -15.46
C ASN A 65 11.86 3.89 -16.21
N ALA A 66 13.04 3.52 -15.71
CA ALA A 66 14.30 3.91 -16.31
C ALA A 66 14.26 3.37 -17.74
N ARG A 67 14.10 4.29 -18.68
CA ARG A 67 13.98 4.00 -20.11
C ARG A 67 15.36 3.94 -20.73
#